data_AF-A0A0S3S9V0-F1
#
_entry.id   AF-A0A0S3S9V0-F1
#
_cell.length_a   1.000
_cell.length_b   1.000
_cell.length_c   1.000
_cell.angle_alpha   90.00
_cell.angle_beta   90.00
_cell.angle_gamma   90.00
#
_symmetry.space_group_name_H-M   'P 1'
#
loop_
_entity.id
_entity.type
_entity.pdbx_description
1 polymer ?
#
loop_
_entity_poly.entity_id
_entity_poly.type
_entity_poly.pdbx_seq_one_letter_code
_entity_poly.pdbx_strand_id
1 'polypeptide(L)'
;MNKILRNCPYVKSEVLIRAFSTHRRPCLFSRYCCKPNTVVISAIVGMYLKCGRLETARRVFNSTGNKQDVELWNTILSTLTHYGYIIEAITMLYNMLRSGVKPNRTTFSVILNASSHSGLV
;
A
#
# COMPACT_ATOMS: atom_id res chain seq x y z
N MET A 1 -11.95 -10.51 12.71
CA MET A 1 -10.70 -9.77 13.02
C MET A 1 -9.65 -10.82 13.33
N ASN A 2 -8.69 -11.05 12.42
CA ASN A 2 -7.76 -12.18 12.50
C ASN A 2 -6.95 -12.13 13.81
N LYS A 3 -6.91 -13.24 14.56
CA LYS A 3 -6.24 -13.38 15.88
C LYS A 3 -4.80 -12.83 15.93
N ILE A 4 -4.15 -12.72 14.78
CA ILE A 4 -2.75 -12.36 14.65
C ILE A 4 -2.49 -10.85 14.79
N LEU A 5 -3.48 -9.99 14.52
CA LEU A 5 -3.34 -8.54 14.69
C LEU A 5 -3.33 -8.10 16.16
N ARG A 6 -3.77 -8.95 17.11
CA ARG A 6 -3.78 -8.58 18.54
C ARG A 6 -2.39 -8.59 19.18
N ASN A 7 -1.42 -9.29 18.59
CA ASN A 7 -0.06 -9.43 19.13
C ASN A 7 1.02 -8.64 18.37
N CYS A 8 0.70 -7.93 17.25
CA CYS A 8 1.67 -7.01 16.67
C CYS A 8 1.72 -5.72 17.52
N PRO A 9 2.86 -5.36 18.13
CA PRO A 9 2.98 -4.20 19.02
C PRO A 9 2.67 -2.84 18.33
N TYR A 10 2.61 -2.84 17.00
CA TYR A 10 2.41 -1.65 16.15
C TYR A 10 0.94 -1.35 15.78
N VAL A 11 -0.03 -2.19 16.18
CA VAL A 11 -1.46 -2.06 15.80
C VAL A 11 -2.23 -1.05 16.69
N LYS A 12 -1.56 -0.37 17.63
CA LYS A 12 -2.23 0.46 18.65
C LYS A 12 -2.72 1.84 18.19
N SER A 13 -2.48 2.26 16.93
CA SER A 13 -2.98 3.55 16.45
C SER A 13 -4.48 3.47 16.13
N GLU A 14 -5.27 4.34 16.76
CA GLU A 14 -6.73 4.47 16.61
C GLU A 14 -7.16 4.64 15.13
N VAL A 15 -6.30 5.26 14.32
CA VAL A 15 -6.48 5.45 12.87
C VAL A 15 -6.51 4.12 12.13
N LEU A 16 -5.68 3.14 12.54
CA LEU A 16 -5.62 1.81 11.92
C LEU A 16 -6.86 0.97 12.26
N ILE A 17 -7.34 1.02 13.51
CA ILE A 17 -8.56 0.31 13.95
C ILE A 17 -9.78 0.83 13.18
N ARG A 18 -9.90 2.16 13.02
CA ARG A 18 -10.99 2.77 12.24
C ARG A 18 -10.87 2.42 10.76
N ALA A 19 -9.67 2.42 10.19
CA ALA A 19 -9.46 2.03 8.79
C ALA A 19 -9.88 0.58 8.49
N PHE A 20 -9.60 -0.38 9.39
CA PHE A 20 -10.10 -1.76 9.28
C PHE A 20 -11.62 -1.84 9.37
N SER A 21 -12.26 -0.98 10.16
CA SER A 21 -13.73 -0.95 10.29
C SER A 21 -14.42 -0.35 9.06
N THR A 22 -13.82 0.65 8.41
CA THR A 22 -14.34 1.27 7.19
C THR A 22 -14.18 0.35 5.97
N HIS A 23 -13.09 -0.43 5.89
CA HIS A 23 -12.88 -1.38 4.79
C HIS A 23 -13.92 -2.53 4.76
N ARG A 24 -14.67 -2.73 5.84
CA ARG A 24 -15.63 -3.84 5.99
C ARG A 24 -17.10 -3.44 5.83
N ARG A 25 -17.41 -2.14 5.72
CA ARG A 25 -18.78 -1.68 5.45
C ARG A 25 -18.86 -1.25 3.98
N PRO A 26 -19.68 -1.91 3.14
CA PRO A 26 -20.06 -1.34 1.87
C PRO A 26 -20.75 -0.01 2.18
N CYS A 27 -20.19 1.10 1.73
CA CYS A 27 -20.83 2.40 1.89
C CYS A 27 -22.08 2.46 1.01
N LEU A 28 -23.19 1.89 1.51
CA LEU A 28 -24.53 2.11 1.02
C LEU A 28 -25.05 3.40 1.66
N PHE A 29 -24.59 4.56 1.21
CA PHE A 29 -25.38 5.80 1.11
C PHE A 29 -24.48 6.97 0.71
N SER A 30 -24.95 7.71 -0.30
CA SER A 30 -24.47 9.01 -0.76
C SER A 30 -23.28 9.03 -1.73
N ARG A 31 -23.48 9.85 -2.77
CA ARG A 31 -22.75 10.06 -4.03
C ARG A 31 -21.31 10.59 -3.90
N TYR A 32 -20.66 10.45 -2.74
CA TYR A 32 -19.30 10.94 -2.54
C TYR A 32 -18.28 9.86 -2.90
N CYS A 33 -17.62 10.09 -4.02
CA CYS A 33 -16.46 9.38 -4.55
C CYS A 33 -15.29 9.44 -3.54
N CYS A 34 -15.35 8.64 -2.47
CA CYS A 34 -14.27 8.53 -1.51
C CYS A 34 -13.08 7.90 -2.22
N LYS A 35 -12.17 8.75 -2.71
CA LYS A 35 -10.84 8.31 -3.11
C LYS A 35 -10.30 7.41 -1.99
N PRO A 36 -9.77 6.21 -2.31
CA PRO A 36 -9.12 5.43 -1.29
C PRO A 36 -8.05 6.30 -0.64
N ASN A 37 -8.16 6.54 0.66
CA ASN A 37 -7.24 7.42 1.36
C ASN A 37 -5.85 6.76 1.30
N THR A 38 -5.01 7.28 0.40
CA THR A 38 -3.67 6.74 0.08
C THR A 38 -2.81 6.64 1.33
N VAL A 39 -2.95 7.63 2.24
CA VAL A 39 -2.31 7.65 3.56
C VAL A 39 -2.73 6.45 4.40
N VAL A 40 -4.03 6.16 4.47
CA VAL A 40 -4.55 5.02 5.25
C VAL A 40 -4.04 3.69 4.70
N ILE A 41 -4.04 3.52 3.39
CA ILE A 41 -3.58 2.29 2.76
C ILE A 41 -2.08 2.11 2.97
N SER A 42 -1.29 3.17 2.80
CA SER A 42 0.16 3.16 3.04
C SER A 42 0.49 2.75 4.47
N ALA A 43 -0.27 3.22 5.45
CA ALA A 43 -0.06 2.91 6.86
C ALA A 43 -0.37 1.43 7.15
N ILE A 44 -1.48 0.91 6.61
CA ILE A 44 -1.84 -0.51 6.76
C ILE A 44 -0.83 -1.42 6.07
N VAL A 45 -0.45 -1.10 4.83
CA VAL A 45 0.55 -1.86 4.07
C VAL A 45 1.88 -1.83 4.79
N GLY A 46 2.38 -0.66 5.18
CA GLY A 46 3.62 -0.52 5.93
C GLY A 46 3.63 -1.29 7.25
N MET A 47 2.51 -1.31 7.97
CA MET A 47 2.37 -2.12 9.19
C MET A 47 2.48 -3.62 8.88
N TYR A 48 1.83 -4.11 7.83
CA TYR A 48 1.97 -5.52 7.44
C TYR A 48 3.39 -5.86 6.98
N LEU A 49 4.06 -4.96 6.26
CA LEU A 49 5.46 -5.12 5.88
C LEU A 49 6.37 -5.18 7.11
N LYS A 50 6.18 -4.30 8.12
CA LYS A 50 6.91 -4.37 9.40
C LYS A 50 6.73 -5.70 10.14
N CYS A 51 5.55 -6.31 10.07
CA CYS A 51 5.31 -7.63 10.65
C CYS A 51 5.74 -8.79 9.72
N GLY A 52 6.47 -8.52 8.62
CA GLY A 52 6.94 -9.54 7.65
C GLY A 52 5.81 -10.17 6.82
N ARG A 53 4.64 -9.56 6.78
CA ARG A 53 3.41 -10.09 6.17
C ARG A 53 3.13 -9.47 4.81
N LEU A 54 4.07 -9.60 3.89
CA LEU A 54 3.98 -9.09 2.52
C LEU A 54 2.68 -9.52 1.80
N GLU A 55 2.32 -10.80 1.89
CA GLU A 55 1.10 -11.32 1.25
C GLU A 55 -0.17 -10.64 1.75
N THR A 56 -0.21 -10.24 3.02
CA THR A 56 -1.37 -9.54 3.58
C THR A 56 -1.40 -8.09 3.13
N ALA A 57 -0.25 -7.42 3.09
CA ALA A 57 -0.10 -6.09 2.50
C ALA A 57 -0.61 -6.07 1.04
N ARG A 58 -0.22 -7.07 0.24
CA ARG A 58 -0.67 -7.21 -1.15
C ARG A 58 -2.18 -7.42 -1.27
N ARG A 59 -2.80 -8.20 -0.37
CA ARG A 59 -4.26 -8.36 -0.34
C ARG A 59 -4.99 -7.05 -0.05
N VAL A 60 -4.48 -6.24 0.88
CA VAL A 60 -5.06 -4.92 1.19
C VAL A 60 -4.99 -3.97 -0.01
N PHE A 61 -3.87 -3.95 -0.71
CA PHE A 61 -3.76 -3.20 -1.96
C PHE A 61 -4.76 -3.71 -3.01
N ASN A 62 -4.85 -5.03 -3.17
CA ASN A 62 -5.76 -5.65 -4.13
C ASN A 62 -7.24 -5.42 -3.83
N SER A 63 -7.61 -5.25 -2.56
CA SER A 63 -8.98 -4.93 -2.12
C SER A 63 -9.31 -3.44 -2.23
N THR A 64 -8.34 -2.59 -2.59
CA THR A 64 -8.58 -1.17 -2.83
C THR A 64 -9.27 -0.97 -4.18
N GLY A 65 -10.44 -0.31 -4.17
CA GLY A 65 -11.33 -0.21 -5.34
C GLY A 65 -10.84 0.68 -6.49
N ASN A 66 -9.98 1.67 -6.25
CA ASN A 66 -9.51 2.60 -7.30
C ASN A 66 -8.07 2.29 -7.74
N LYS A 67 -7.90 1.26 -8.56
CA LYS A 67 -6.59 0.88 -9.14
C LYS A 67 -6.17 1.71 -10.35
N GLN A 68 -6.98 2.69 -10.78
CA GLN A 68 -6.57 3.63 -11.84
C GLN A 68 -5.83 4.86 -11.28
N ASP A 69 -5.78 5.00 -9.97
CA ASP A 69 -5.15 6.14 -9.30
C ASP A 69 -3.62 5.99 -9.26
N VAL A 70 -2.92 6.80 -10.06
CA VAL A 70 -1.45 6.83 -10.13
C VAL A 70 -0.83 7.18 -8.76
N GLU A 71 -1.48 8.03 -7.97
CA GLU A 71 -1.00 8.42 -6.65
C GLU A 71 -0.98 7.20 -5.71
N LEU A 72 -2.03 6.39 -5.75
CA LEU A 72 -2.11 5.15 -4.96
C LEU A 72 -0.96 4.19 -5.29
N TRP A 73 -0.67 3.97 -6.58
CA TRP A 73 0.45 3.13 -6.99
C TRP A 73 1.79 3.67 -6.49
N ASN A 74 2.02 4.98 -6.62
CA ASN A 74 3.24 5.63 -6.14
C ASN A 74 3.41 5.50 -4.64
N THR A 75 2.34 5.68 -3.87
CA THR A 75 2.34 5.51 -2.42
C THR A 75 2.73 4.09 -2.02
N ILE A 76 2.16 3.07 -2.69
CA ILE A 76 2.47 1.66 -2.41
C ILE A 76 3.91 1.33 -2.78
N LEU A 77 4.37 1.78 -3.95
CA LEU A 77 5.75 1.61 -4.38
C LEU A 77 6.70 2.22 -3.37
N SER A 78 6.46 3.47 -2.95
CA SER A 78 7.28 4.16 -1.95
C SER A 78 7.29 3.42 -0.61
N THR A 79 6.12 2.90 -0.20
CA THR A 79 6.00 2.11 1.02
C THR A 79 6.83 0.84 0.92
N LEU A 80 6.70 0.05 -0.15
CA LEU A 80 7.46 -1.19 -0.34
C LEU A 80 8.97 -0.92 -0.36
N THR A 81 9.42 0.09 -1.11
CA THR A 81 10.84 0.46 -1.20
C THR A 81 11.39 0.93 0.15
N HIS A 82 10.61 1.69 0.93
CA HIS A 82 11.02 2.15 2.25
C HIS A 82 11.28 0.97 3.20
N TYR A 83 10.48 -0.09 3.12
CA TYR A 83 10.65 -1.29 3.94
C TYR A 83 11.65 -2.30 3.35
N GLY A 84 12.38 -1.96 2.28
CA GLY A 84 13.39 -2.83 1.67
C GLY A 84 12.85 -3.91 0.73
N TYR A 85 11.55 -3.90 0.43
CA TYR A 85 10.91 -4.87 -0.47
C TYR A 85 10.99 -4.39 -1.94
N ILE A 86 12.22 -4.22 -2.45
CA ILE A 86 12.45 -3.65 -3.78
C ILE A 86 11.99 -4.57 -4.92
N ILE A 87 12.15 -5.89 -4.78
CA ILE A 87 11.73 -6.88 -5.78
C ILE A 87 10.20 -6.84 -5.94
N GLU A 88 9.50 -6.71 -4.81
CA GLU A 88 8.05 -6.56 -4.76
C GLU A 88 7.60 -5.23 -5.33
N ALA A 89 8.34 -4.14 -5.06
CA ALA A 89 8.06 -2.83 -5.66
C ALA A 89 8.15 -2.90 -7.20
N ILE A 90 9.19 -3.54 -7.74
CA ILE A 90 9.35 -3.75 -9.19
C ILE A 90 8.19 -4.60 -9.75
N THR A 91 7.81 -5.66 -9.02
CA THR A 91 6.65 -6.49 -9.38
C THR A 91 5.36 -5.66 -9.41
N MET A 92 5.21 -4.70 -8.50
CA MET A 92 4.04 -3.83 -8.43
C MET A 92 4.04 -2.76 -9.53
N LEU A 93 5.20 -2.26 -9.93
CA LEU A 93 5.35 -1.41 -11.11
C LEU A 93 4.90 -2.16 -12.38
N TYR A 94 5.27 -3.43 -12.51
CA TYR A 94 4.82 -4.24 -13.64
C TYR A 94 3.29 -4.43 -13.64
N ASN A 95 2.68 -4.62 -12.47
CA ASN A 95 1.23 -4.70 -12.34
C ASN A 95 0.53 -3.36 -12.67
N MET A 96 1.15 -2.23 -12.33
CA MET A 96 0.67 -0.89 -12.70
C MET A 96 0.59 -0.75 -14.22
N LEU A 97 1.67 -1.12 -14.93
CA LEU A 97 1.73 -1.12 -16.39
C LEU A 97 0.71 -2.05 -17.03
N ARG A 98 0.58 -3.29 -16.51
CA ARG A 98 -0.41 -4.26 -16.99
C ARG A 98 -1.86 -3.81 -16.78
N SER A 99 -2.09 -2.96 -15.78
CA SER A 99 -3.41 -2.38 -15.51
C SER A 99 -3.73 -1.16 -16.39
N GLY A 100 -2.84 -0.83 -17.36
CA GLY A 100 -2.99 0.33 -18.23
C GLY A 100 -2.70 1.68 -17.54
N VAL A 101 -2.20 1.66 -16.30
CA VAL A 101 -1.88 2.86 -15.54
C VAL A 101 -0.45 3.29 -15.90
N LYS A 102 -0.31 4.51 -16.43
CA LYS A 102 0.98 5.02 -16.88
C LYS A 102 1.81 5.51 -15.69
N PRO A 103 3.02 4.99 -15.47
CA PRO A 103 3.96 5.53 -14.50
C PRO A 103 4.25 7.01 -14.78
N ASN A 104 4.41 7.80 -13.72
CA ASN A 104 4.79 9.20 -13.81
C ASN A 104 6.24 9.40 -13.31
N ARG A 105 6.72 10.65 -13.35
CA ARG A 105 8.08 11.00 -12.89
C ARG A 105 8.32 10.51 -11.46
N THR A 106 7.34 10.68 -10.58
CA THR A 106 7.41 10.23 -9.17
C THR A 106 7.58 8.72 -9.07
N THR A 107 6.91 7.93 -9.91
CA THR A 107 7.06 6.47 -9.95
C THR A 107 8.52 6.07 -10.21
N PHE A 108 9.15 6.69 -11.21
CA PHE A 108 10.55 6.41 -11.54
C PHE A 108 11.50 6.90 -10.46
N SER A 109 11.26 8.07 -9.87
CA SER A 109 12.06 8.57 -8.74
C SER A 109 12.05 7.62 -7.55
N VAL A 110 10.89 7.04 -7.21
CA VAL A 110 10.76 6.07 -6.12
C VAL A 110 11.61 4.82 -6.39
N ILE A 111 11.50 4.24 -7.59
CA ILE A 111 12.25 3.03 -7.95
C ILE A 111 13.75 3.30 -8.04
N LEU A 112 14.15 4.39 -8.70
CA LEU A 112 15.56 4.75 -8.83
C LEU A 112 16.19 5.00 -7.46
N ASN A 113 15.52 5.73 -6.56
CA ASN A 113 16.04 5.98 -5.21
C ASN A 113 16.19 4.69 -4.40
N ALA A 114 15.26 3.75 -4.55
CA ALA A 114 15.33 2.44 -3.91
C ALA A 114 16.52 1.62 -4.42
N SER A 115 16.73 1.61 -5.74
CA SER A 115 17.86 0.94 -6.37
C SER A 115 19.20 1.57 -5.98
N SER A 116 19.25 2.90 -5.84
CA SER A 116 20.44 3.62 -5.36
C SER A 116 20.77 3.27 -3.91
N HIS A 117 19.77 3.10 -3.04
CA HIS A 117 19.96 2.62 -1.66
C HIS A 117 20.32 1.14 -1.57
N SER A 118 20.11 0.36 -2.63
CA SER A 118 20.48 -1.05 -2.72
C SER A 118 21.84 -1.27 -3.37
N GLY A 119 22.54 -0.18 -3.73
CA GLY A 119 23.74 -0.18 -4.58
C GLY A 119 25.02 0.32 -3.91
N LEU A 120 25.13 0.40 -2.58
CA LEU A 120 26.42 0.68 -1.95
C LEU A 120 26.58 -0.01 -0.58
N VAL A 121 27.67 -0.80 -0.53
CA VAL A 121 28.34 -1.60 0.53
C VAL A 121 27.71 -2.92 0.99
#